data_AF-A0A0H3ZSM5-F1
#
_entry.id   AF-A0A0H3ZSM5-F1
#
_cell.length_a   1.000
_cell.length_b   1.000
_cell.length_c   1.000
_cell.angle_alpha   90.00
_cell.angle_beta   90.00
_cell.angle_gamma   90.00
#
_symmetry.space_group_name_H-M   'P 1'
#
loop_
_entity.id
_entity.type
_entity.pdbx_description
1 polymer ?
#
loop_
_entity_poly.entity_id
_entity_poly.type
_entity_poly.pdbx_seq_one_letter_code
_entity_poly.pdbx_strand_id
1 'polypeptide(L)'
;MGEANGHVIDFLLCDRHDEKAARAFFTKAIGYNGLSEKVVIDKSGTNALALHNINVQLWLTEKRLNLIEVFQVKYLNNIVEQSHRKVKGKIHQCLGGEFV
;
A
#
# COMPACT_ATOMS: atom_id res chain seq x y z
N MET A 1 -25.01 0.50 11.66
CA MET A 1 -24.53 1.86 11.96
C MET A 1 -23.09 1.92 11.46
N GLY A 2 -22.90 2.41 10.23
CA GLY A 2 -21.60 2.40 9.56
C GLY A 2 -20.86 3.70 9.81
N GLU A 3 -19.67 3.62 10.37
CA GLU A 3 -18.72 4.73 10.32
C GLU A 3 -17.70 4.42 9.23
N ALA A 4 -17.84 5.11 8.10
CA ALA A 4 -16.81 5.18 7.08
C ALA A 4 -15.67 6.07 7.59
N ASN A 5 -14.87 5.58 8.54
CA ASN A 5 -13.58 6.17 8.91
C ASN A 5 -12.49 5.78 7.89
N GLY A 6 -12.85 5.84 6.61
CA GLY A 6 -11.90 5.63 5.52
C GLY A 6 -11.15 6.93 5.31
N HIS A 7 -9.89 6.99 5.74
CA HIS A 7 -8.74 7.59 5.05
C HIS A 7 -7.51 7.49 5.97
N VAL A 8 -7.08 6.26 6.29
CA VAL A 8 -5.71 6.05 6.75
C VAL A 8 -4.85 5.88 5.50
N ILE A 9 -3.93 6.81 5.29
CA ILE A 9 -2.94 6.71 4.22
C ILE A 9 -1.59 6.47 4.87
N ASP A 10 -1.13 5.22 4.82
CA ASP A 10 0.22 4.86 5.26
C ASP A 10 1.23 5.18 4.16
N PHE A 11 2.38 5.73 4.55
CA PHE A 11 3.50 6.01 3.66
C PHE A 11 4.77 5.39 4.24
N LEU A 12 5.56 4.75 3.38
CA LEU A 12 6.90 4.28 3.71
C LEU A 12 7.91 4.92 2.76
N LEU A 13 8.89 5.62 3.32
CA LEU A 13 10.06 6.10 2.58
C LEU A 13 11.14 5.02 2.66
N CYS A 14 11.58 4.53 1.51
CA CYS A 14 12.68 3.58 1.40
C CYS A 14 13.63 4.02 0.27
N ASP A 15 14.93 3.87 0.51
CA ASP A 15 15.98 4.18 -0.47
C ASP A 15 15.90 3.33 -1.73
N ARG A 16 15.28 2.14 -1.62
CA ARG A 16 15.07 1.21 -2.74
C ARG A 16 13.61 0.78 -2.80
N HIS A 17 13.05 0.85 -4.00
CA HIS A 17 11.70 0.39 -4.30
C HIS A 17 11.76 -1.03 -4.87
N ASP A 18 11.92 -2.02 -3.99
CA ASP A 18 11.94 -3.44 -4.32
C ASP A 18 10.74 -4.19 -3.69
N GLU A 19 10.55 -5.46 -4.04
CA GLU A 19 9.45 -6.27 -3.49
C GLU A 19 9.54 -6.44 -1.96
N LYS A 20 10.76 -6.49 -1.41
CA LYS A 20 10.95 -6.64 0.04
C LYS A 20 10.46 -5.40 0.78
N ALA A 21 10.77 -4.21 0.26
CA ALA A 21 10.27 -2.95 0.79
C ALA A 21 8.74 -2.84 0.66
N ALA A 22 8.18 -3.21 -0.50
CA ALA A 22 6.73 -3.23 -0.71
C ALA A 22 6.03 -4.20 0.25
N ARG A 23 6.58 -5.40 0.45
CA ARG A 23 6.03 -6.38 1.39
C ARG A 23 6.10 -5.87 2.83
N ALA A 24 7.23 -5.30 3.24
CA ALA A 24 7.37 -4.71 4.58
C ALA A 24 6.35 -3.57 4.81
N PHE A 25 6.12 -2.74 3.79
CA PHE A 25 5.07 -1.72 3.82
C PHE A 25 3.68 -2.33 4.06
N PHE A 26 3.27 -3.31 3.25
CA PHE A 26 1.96 -3.93 3.39
C PHE A 26 1.81 -4.68 4.71
N THR A 27 2.83 -5.41 5.17
CA THR A 27 2.81 -6.07 6.49
C THR A 27 2.60 -5.06 7.62
N LYS A 28 3.29 -3.91 7.56
CA LYS A 28 3.13 -2.84 8.54
C LYS A 28 1.73 -2.23 8.48
N ALA A 29 1.24 -1.88 7.29
CA ALA A 29 -0.09 -1.30 7.11
C ALA A 29 -1.20 -2.25 7.57
N ILE A 30 -1.08 -3.56 7.30
CA ILE A 30 -2.00 -4.58 7.80
C ILE A 30 -1.92 -4.71 9.32
N GLY A 31 -0.73 -4.59 9.91
CA GLY A 31 -0.54 -4.60 11.36
C GLY A 31 -1.25 -3.44 12.08
N TYR A 32 -1.28 -2.26 11.46
CA TYR A 32 -1.96 -1.07 12.02
C TYR A 32 -3.46 -1.03 11.72
N ASN A 33 -3.85 -1.33 10.48
CA ASN A 33 -5.23 -1.12 10.00
C ASN A 33 -6.07 -2.40 9.95
N GLY A 34 -5.44 -3.56 10.19
CA GLY A 34 -6.05 -4.85 9.94
C GLY A 34 -5.96 -5.27 8.47
N LEU A 35 -6.45 -6.48 8.19
CA LEU A 35 -6.43 -7.06 6.86
C LEU A 35 -7.61 -6.53 6.03
N SER A 36 -7.30 -5.87 4.93
CA SER A 36 -8.30 -5.40 3.97
C SER A 36 -8.75 -6.53 3.04
N GLU A 37 -10.05 -6.57 2.73
CA GLU A 37 -10.59 -7.46 1.70
C GLU A 37 -10.11 -7.07 0.30
N LYS A 38 -9.95 -5.76 0.05
CA LYS A 38 -9.63 -5.19 -1.26
C LYS A 38 -8.50 -4.17 -1.14
N VAL A 39 -7.54 -4.23 -2.06
CA VAL A 39 -6.44 -3.28 -2.15
C VAL A 39 -6.32 -2.78 -3.58
N VAL A 40 -6.26 -1.46 -3.72
CA VAL A 40 -5.96 -0.81 -4.99
C VAL A 40 -4.47 -0.51 -5.02
N ILE A 41 -3.80 -0.94 -6.09
CA ILE A 41 -2.39 -0.62 -6.32
C ILE A 41 -2.21 0.15 -7.62
N ASP A 42 -1.14 0.94 -7.67
CA ASP A 42 -0.63 1.48 -8.91
C ASP A 42 -0.13 0.35 -9.84
N LYS A 43 0.40 0.70 -11.02
CA LYS A 43 0.93 -0.29 -11.97
C LYS A 43 2.31 -0.84 -11.57
N SER A 44 2.65 -0.83 -10.29
CA SER A 44 3.94 -1.32 -9.79
C SER A 44 3.96 -2.85 -9.72
N GLY A 45 4.94 -3.46 -10.40
CA GLY A 45 5.20 -4.90 -10.32
C GLY A 45 5.64 -5.35 -8.91
N THR A 46 6.34 -4.48 -8.16
CA THR A 46 6.79 -4.81 -6.80
C THR A 46 5.62 -4.90 -5.82
N ASN A 47 4.61 -4.03 -5.97
CA ASN A 47 3.39 -4.06 -5.15
C ASN A 47 2.55 -5.31 -5.45
N ALA A 48 2.40 -5.64 -6.73
CA ALA A 48 1.68 -6.84 -7.15
C ALA A 48 2.34 -8.12 -6.60
N LEU A 49 3.68 -8.23 -6.69
CA LEU A 49 4.41 -9.38 -6.18
C LEU A 49 4.34 -9.49 -4.65
N ALA A 50 4.43 -8.36 -3.94
CA ALA A 50 4.31 -8.33 -2.49
C ALA A 50 2.92 -8.80 -2.02
N LEU A 51 1.84 -8.31 -2.63
CA LEU A 51 0.47 -8.75 -2.30
C LEU A 51 0.21 -10.21 -2.70
N HIS A 52 0.79 -10.67 -3.80
CA HIS A 52 0.75 -12.09 -4.17
C HIS A 52 1.38 -12.97 -3.08
N ASN A 53 2.57 -12.61 -2.61
CA ASN A 53 3.27 -13.34 -1.54
C ASN A 53 2.47 -13.33 -0.22
N ILE A 54 1.82 -12.21 0.11
CA ILE A 54 0.93 -12.13 1.27
C ILE A 54 -0.27 -13.07 1.10
N ASN A 55 -0.90 -13.12 -0.08
CA ASN A 55 -2.00 -14.05 -0.36
C ASN A 55 -1.57 -15.51 -0.28
N VAL A 56 -0.37 -15.86 -0.77
CA VAL A 56 0.19 -17.21 -0.61
C VAL A 56 0.36 -17.55 0.88
N GLN A 57 0.85 -16.62 1.70
CA GLN A 57 0.96 -16.84 3.15
C GLN A 57 -0.41 -17.05 3.80
N LEU A 58 -1.40 -16.20 3.48
CA LEU A 58 -2.77 -16.36 3.98
C LEU A 58 -3.36 -17.72 3.58
N TRP A 59 -3.08 -18.16 2.35
CA TRP A 59 -3.52 -19.46 1.84
C TRP A 59 -2.91 -20.64 2.60
N LEU A 60 -1.62 -20.54 2.96
CA LEU A 60 -0.93 -21.60 3.71
C LEU A 60 -1.36 -21.66 5.18
N THR A 61 -1.99 -20.61 5.69
CA THR A 61 -2.57 -20.56 7.04
C THR A 61 -4.07 -20.88 7.04
N GLU A 62 -4.70 -20.91 8.22
CA GLU A 62 -6.16 -21.09 8.36
C GLU A 62 -6.99 -19.87 7.88
N LYS A 63 -6.34 -18.85 7.30
CA LYS A 63 -6.97 -17.61 6.79
C LYS A 63 -7.25 -17.63 5.28
N ARG A 64 -7.45 -18.81 4.69
CA ARG A 64 -7.72 -18.98 3.24
C ARG A 64 -8.90 -18.17 2.73
N LEU A 65 -9.89 -17.90 3.58
CA LEU A 65 -11.08 -17.13 3.21
C LEU A 65 -10.84 -15.60 3.24
N ASN A 66 -9.64 -15.16 3.62
CA ASN A 66 -9.30 -13.74 3.76
C ASN A 66 -8.28 -13.27 2.72
N LEU A 67 -8.24 -13.90 1.53
CA LEU A 67 -7.37 -13.42 0.46
C LEU A 67 -7.74 -11.99 0.07
N ILE A 68 -6.71 -11.20 -0.22
CA ILE A 68 -6.83 -9.81 -0.64
C ILE A 68 -7.10 -9.77 -2.14
N GLU A 69 -8.19 -9.12 -2.53
CA GLU A 69 -8.48 -8.83 -3.93
C GLU A 69 -7.71 -7.58 -4.39
N VAL A 70 -6.91 -7.73 -5.45
CA VAL A 70 -6.01 -6.66 -5.92
C VAL A 70 -6.57 -6.03 -7.18
N PHE A 71 -6.74 -4.70 -7.13
CA PHE A 71 -7.31 -3.92 -8.23
C PHE A 71 -6.31 -2.92 -8.79
N GLN A 72 -6.36 -2.75 -10.12
CA GLN A 72 -5.69 -1.67 -10.84
C GLN A 72 -6.73 -0.84 -11.59
N VAL A 73 -7.35 0.12 -10.91
CA VAL A 73 -8.42 0.95 -11.48
C VAL A 73 -7.86 2.35 -11.73
N LYS A 74 -7.86 2.79 -12.99
CA LYS A 74 -7.26 4.09 -13.40
C LYS A 74 -7.71 5.27 -12.53
N TYR A 75 -9.00 5.35 -12.21
CA TYR A 75 -9.53 6.42 -11.37
C TYR A 75 -8.96 6.39 -9.94
N LEU A 76 -8.97 5.22 -9.29
CA LEU A 76 -8.46 5.06 -7.93
C LEU A 76 -6.93 5.22 -7.89
N ASN A 77 -6.23 4.80 -8.95
CA ASN A 77 -4.80 5.03 -9.11
C ASN A 77 -4.49 6.53 -9.16
N ASN A 78 -5.29 7.34 -9.87
CA ASN A 78 -5.11 8.79 -9.88
C ASN A 78 -5.28 9.41 -8.48
N ILE A 79 -6.17 8.86 -7.64
CA ILE A 79 -6.32 9.30 -6.23
C ILE A 79 -5.06 8.95 -5.41
N VAL A 80 -4.55 7.72 -5.56
CA VAL A 80 -3.30 7.26 -4.91
C VAL A 80 -2.11 8.12 -5.36
N GLU A 81 -1.97 8.38 -6.66
CA GLU A 81 -0.91 9.24 -7.20
C GLU A 81 -1.02 10.69 -6.68
N GLN A 82 -2.24 11.22 -6.53
CA GLN A 82 -2.46 12.53 -5.94
C GLN A 82 -2.07 12.59 -4.45
N SER A 83 -2.41 11.56 -3.66
CA SER A 83 -2.03 11.52 -2.25
C SER A 83 -0.51 11.48 -2.08
N HIS A 84 0.18 10.71 -2.92
CA HIS A 84 1.64 10.65 -2.96
C HIS A 84 2.26 12.02 -3.27
N ARG A 85 1.73 12.76 -4.26
CA ARG A 85 2.22 14.11 -4.60
C ARG A 85 2.10 15.08 -3.42
N LYS A 86 1.00 15.03 -2.67
CA LYS A 86 0.81 15.89 -1.48
C LYS A 86 1.86 15.59 -0.41
N VAL A 87 2.16 14.32 -0.14
CA VAL A 87 3.17 13.93 0.84
C VAL A 87 4.58 14.28 0.37
N LYS A 88 4.92 13.97 -0.88
CA LYS A 88 6.21 14.36 -1.48
C LYS A 88 6.43 15.88 -1.42
N GLY A 89 5.39 16.67 -1.70
CA GLY A 89 5.45 18.12 -1.59
C GLY A 89 5.78 18.61 -0.17
N LYS A 90 5.17 18.01 0.85
CA LYS A 90 5.49 18.32 2.26
C LYS A 90 6.94 17.93 2.61
N ILE A 91 7.39 16.74 2.20
CA ILE A 91 8.75 16.27 2.47
C ILE A 91 9.78 17.21 1.79
N HIS A 92 9.53 17.62 0.55
CA HIS A 92 10.38 18.55 -0.18
C HIS A 92 10.49 19.91 0.51
N GLN A 93 9.37 20.47 0.99
CA GLN A 93 9.38 21.73 1.74
C GLN A 93 10.17 21.64 3.05
N CYS A 94 10.18 20.47 3.69
CA CYS A 94 10.87 20.27 4.97
C CYS A 94 12.36 19.93 4.83
N LEU A 95 12.77 19.23 3.76
CA LEU A 95 14.12 18.67 3.60
C LEU A 95 14.91 19.23 2.41
N GLY A 96 14.45 20.33 1.78
CA GLY A 96 15.24 21.04 0.75
C GLY A 96 15.45 20.29 -0.57
N GLY A 97 14.76 19.16 -0.79
CA GLY A 97 14.78 18.43 -2.06
C GLY A 97 15.84 17.32 -2.18
N GLU A 98 16.55 16.97 -1.11
CA GLU A 98 17.63 15.98 -1.16
C GLU A 98 17.17 14.51 -1.30
N PHE A 99 15.86 14.24 -1.28
CA PHE A 99 15.29 12.88 -1.25
C PHE A 99 14.27 12.59 -2.36
N VAL A 100 14.40 13.23 -3.53
CA VAL A 100 13.58 12.91 -4.72
C VAL A 100 14.38 12.16 -5.76
#